data_AF-A0A1Y4GVU8-F1
#
_entry.id   AF-A0A1Y4GVU8-F1
#
_cell.length_a   1.000
_cell.length_b   1.000
_cell.length_c   1.000
_cell.angle_alpha   90.00
_cell.angle_beta   90.00
_cell.angle_gamma   90.00
#
_symmetry.space_group_name_H-M   'P 1'
#
loop_
_entity.id
_entity.type
_entity.pdbx_description
1 polymer ?
#
loop_
_entity_poly.entity_id
_entity_poly.type
_entity_poly.pdbx_seq_one_letter_code
_entity_poly.pdbx_strand_id
1 'polypeptide(L)' 'MFRNLEAEQRRKGFTNADVAQILNISRATYEAKKKNGKFTRPEIVTLLKLFGCKFEYLFDDTPTPAA' A
#
# COMPACT_ATOMS: atom_id res chain seq x y z
N MET A 1 10.61 0.25 -1.05
CA MET A 1 9.33 0.68 -0.42
C MET A 1 8.47 1.20 -1.55
N PHE A 2 7.24 0.70 -1.68
CA PHE A 2 6.38 1.02 -2.83
C PHE A 2 5.95 2.48 -2.80
N ARG A 3 6.53 3.28 -3.71
CA ARG A 3 6.31 4.73 -3.77
C ARG A 3 4.86 5.07 -4.08
N ASN A 4 4.23 4.28 -4.96
CA ASN A 4 2.83 4.48 -5.35
C ASN A 4 1.88 4.18 -4.18
N LEU A 5 2.10 3.10 -3.43
CA LEU A 5 1.35 2.81 -2.20
C LEU A 5 1.43 3.96 -1.19
N GLU A 6 2.62 4.54 -0.99
CA GLU A 6 2.78 5.69 -0.11
C GLU A 6 2.09 6.96 -0.64
N ALA A 7 2.18 7.20 -1.95
CA ALA A 7 1.51 8.33 -2.59
C ALA A 7 -0.02 8.24 -2.45
N GLU A 8 -0.60 7.07 -2.73
CA GLU A 8 -2.05 6.83 -2.60
C GLU A 8 -2.53 6.94 -1.16
N GLN A 9 -1.77 6.38 -0.22
CA GLN A 9 -2.05 6.51 1.21
C GLN A 9 -2.09 8.00 1.62
N ARG A 10 -1.11 8.79 1.19
CA ARG A 10 -1.05 10.23 1.48
C ARG A 10 -2.18 11.02 0.79
N ARG A 11 -2.53 10.68 -0.46
CA ARG A 11 -3.65 11.31 -1.20
C ARG A 11 -4.99 11.13 -0.50
N LYS A 12 -5.21 9.98 0.14
CA LYS A 12 -6.41 9.67 0.93
C LYS A 12 -6.36 10.19 2.37
N GLY A 13 -5.22 10.74 2.82
CA GLY A 13 -5.04 11.23 4.19
C GLY A 13 -4.90 10.12 5.23
N PHE A 14 -4.54 8.89 4.85
CA PHE A 14 -4.39 7.78 5.79
C PHE A 14 -3.01 7.74 6.44
N THR A 15 -2.99 7.47 7.74
CA THR A 15 -1.78 7.09 8.47
C THR A 15 -1.46 5.61 8.28
N ASN A 16 -0.26 5.18 8.69
CA ASN A 16 0.08 3.76 8.71
C ASN A 16 -0.82 2.97 9.68
N ALA A 17 -1.32 3.61 10.74
CA ALA A 17 -2.23 2.98 11.69
C ALA A 17 -3.61 2.74 11.05
N ASP A 18 -4.13 3.71 10.29
CA ASP A 18 -5.43 3.58 9.62
C ASP A 18 -5.43 2.43 8.60
N VAL A 19 -4.40 2.37 7.75
CA VAL A 19 -4.30 1.28 6.75
C VAL A 19 -4.11 -0.08 7.45
N ALA A 20 -3.34 -0.13 8.53
CA ALA A 20 -3.18 -1.35 9.31
C ALA A 20 -4.51 -1.83 9.92
N GLN A 21 -5.34 -0.91 10.42
CA GLN A 21 -6.67 -1.22 10.93
C GLN A 21 -7.59 -1.75 9.83
N ILE A 22 -7.59 -1.14 8.64
CA ILE A 22 -8.35 -1.61 7.46
C ILE A 22 -7.92 -3.02 7.05
N LEU A 23 -6.63 -3.32 7.14
CA LEU A 23 -6.05 -4.63 6.84
C LEU A 23 -6.19 -5.65 7.98
N ASN A 24 -6.73 -5.25 9.14
CA ASN A 24 -6.83 -6.07 10.34
C ASN A 24 -5.46 -6.65 10.78
N ILE A 25 -4.41 -5.82 10.75
CA ILE A 25 -3.06 -6.16 11.21
C ILE A 25 -2.53 -5.07 12.14
N SER A 26 -1.44 -5.35 12.86
CA SER A 26 -0.77 -4.31 13.65
C SER A 26 -0.09 -3.27 12.75
N ARG A 27 0.04 -2.03 13.26
CA ARG A 27 0.80 -0.96 12.59
C ARG A 27 2.23 -1.41 12.25
N ALA A 28 2.93 -2.07 13.18
CA ALA A 28 4.29 -2.54 12.97
C ALA A 28 4.36 -3.58 11.84
N THR A 29 3.38 -4.49 11.76
CA THR A 29 3.27 -5.46 10.67
C THR A 29 3.05 -4.76 9.32
N TYR A 30 2.18 -3.74 9.27
CA TYR A 30 1.97 -2.96 8.06
C TYR A 30 3.25 -2.23 7.59
N GLU A 31 3.96 -1.58 8.51
CA GLU A 31 5.23 -0.89 8.20
C GLU A 31 6.30 -1.86 7.66
N ALA A 32 6.43 -3.05 8.27
CA ALA A 32 7.33 -4.09 7.79
C ALA A 32 6.93 -4.58 6.39
N LYS A 33 5.64 -4.85 6.15
CA LYS A 33 5.11 -5.28 4.84
C LYS A 33 5.31 -4.23 3.76
N LYS A 34 5.07 -2.96 4.07
CA LYS A 34 5.29 -1.82 3.16
C LYS A 34 6.77 -1.71 2.75
N LYS A 35 7.69 -2.08 3.63
CA LYS A 35 9.13 -2.13 3.32
C LYS A 35 9.52 -3.35 2.47
N ASN A 36 8.97 -4.53 2.75
CA ASN A 36 9.46 -5.80 2.19
C ASN A 36 8.54 -6.47 1.14
N GLY A 37 7.34 -5.95 0.89
CA GLY A 37 6.39 -6.49 -0.09
C GLY A 37 5.65 -7.75 0.31
N LYS A 38 5.78 -8.23 1.54
CA LYS A 38 5.16 -9.49 2.01
C LYS A 38 3.68 -9.33 2.37
N PHE A 39 2.89 -8.69 1.50
CA PHE A 39 1.45 -8.65 1.63
C PHE A 39 0.82 -9.97 1.23
N THR A 40 -0.22 -10.40 1.95
CA THR A 40 -1.01 -11.57 1.57
C THR A 40 -1.99 -11.21 0.45
N ARG A 41 -2.49 -12.21 -0.28
CA ARG A 41 -3.47 -11.97 -1.36
C ARG A 41 -4.73 -11.22 -0.87
N PRO A 42 -5.35 -11.55 0.28
CA PRO A 42 -6.47 -10.76 0.80
C PRO A 42 -6.10 -9.30 1.11
N GLU A 43 -4.94 -9.05 1.70
CA GLU A 43 -4.46 -7.69 1.98
C GLU A 43 -4.30 -6.88 0.70
N ILE A 44 -3.70 -7.49 -0.34
CA ILE A 44 -3.55 -6.87 -1.65
C ILE A 44 -4.91 -6.49 -2.21
N VAL A 45 -5.89 -7.42 -2.23
CA VAL A 45 -7.23 -7.14 -2.74
C VAL A 45 -7.89 -5.98 -1.99
N THR A 46 -7.74 -5.91 -0.67
CA THR A 46 -8.25 -4.79 0.14
C THR A 46 -7.57 -3.47 -0.25
N LEU A 47 -6.25 -3.44 -0.42
CA LEU A 47 -5.53 -2.23 -0.83
C LEU A 47 -5.94 -1.74 -2.23
N LEU A 48 -6.09 -2.66 -3.19
CA LEU A 48 -6.54 -2.31 -4.55
C LEU A 48 -7.95 -1.72 -4.54
N LYS A 49 -8.86 -2.26 -3.72
CA LYS A 49 -10.21 -1.71 -3.52
C LYS A 49 -10.18 -0.36 -2.81
N LEU A 50 -9.35 -0.22 -1.78
CA LEU A 50 -9.23 1.01 -0.98
C LEU A 50 -8.75 2.18 -1.84
N PHE A 51 -7.74 1.95 -2.68
CA PHE A 51 -7.11 2.98 -3.50
C PHE A 51 -7.66 3.06 -4.93
N GLY A 52 -8.47 2.09 -5.36
CA GLY A 52 -9.10 2.09 -6.69
C GLY A 52 -8.10 1.99 -7.84
N CYS A 53 -7.00 1.27 -7.66
CA CYS A 53 -5.93 1.13 -8.64
C CYS A 53 -5.52 -0.33 -8.88
N LYS A 54 -4.69 -0.57 -9.89
CA LYS A 54 -4.22 -1.91 -10.30
C LYS A 54 -2.99 -2.34 -9.50
N PHE A 55 -2.77 -3.65 -9.42
CA PHE A 55 -1.64 -4.24 -8.71
C PHE A 55 -0.30 -3.74 -9.25
N GLU A 56 -0.16 -3.73 -10.57
CA GLU A 56 1.05 -3.32 -11.28
C GLU A 56 1.42 -1.87 -10.98
N TYR A 57 0.43 -0.98 -10.78
CA TYR A 57 0.67 0.40 -10.36
C TYR A 57 1.01 0.48 -8.88
N LEU A 58 0.18 -0.09 -8.01
CA LEU A 58 0.28 0.12 -6.57
C LEU A 58 1.59 -0.43 -5.99
N PHE A 59 2.06 -1.54 -6.55
CA PHE A 59 3.27 -2.24 -6.15
C PHE A 59 4.40 -2.11 -7.18
N ASP A 60 4.33 -1.14 -8.08
CA ASP A 60 5.46 -0.82 -8.96
C ASP A 60 6.67 -0.37 -8.13
N ASP A 61 7.83 -0.98 -8.40
CA ASP A 61 9.12 -0.57 -7.84
C ASP A 61 9.98 0.18 -8.87
N THR A 62 9.48 0.29 -10.12
CA THR A 62 10.12 1.15 -11.11
C THR A 62 9.81 2.61 -10.79
N PRO A 63 10.82 3.48 -10.73
CA PRO A 63 10.57 4.91 -10.75
C PRO A 63 10.01 5.25 -12.13
N THR A 64 8.69 5.38 -12.26
CA THR A 64 8.08 5.90 -13.49
C THR A 64 8.76 7.25 -13.82
N PRO A 65 9.42 7.41 -14.97
CA PRO A 65 9.86 8.72 -15.40
C PRO A 65 8.61 9.55 -15.62
N ALA A 66 8.55 10.73 -15.00
CA ALA A 66 7.46 11.67 -15.24
C ALA A 66 7.37 11.93 -16.75
N ALA A 67 6.22 11.58 -17.34
CA ALA A 67 5.83 11.97 -18.68
C ALA A 67 5.19 13.36 -18.64
#